data_AF-A0A0A3J1M7-F1
#
_entry.id   AF-A0A0A3J1M7-F1
#
_cell.length_a   1.000
_cell.length_b   1.000
_cell.length_c   1.000
_cell.angle_alpha   90.00
_cell.angle_beta   90.00
_cell.angle_gamma   90.00
#
_symmetry.space_group_name_H-M   'P 1'
#
loop_
_entity.id
_entity.type
_entity.pdbx_description
1 polymer ?
#
loop_
_entity_poly.entity_id
_entity_poly.type
_entity_poly.pdbx_seq_one_letter_code
_entity_poly.pdbx_strand_id
1 'polypeptide(L)'
;MPALTYDQLRMLNSYSIYTDNPDKPLFTLENLHKDFYLTDFRNLMMGITNAGTEAAAISHFGRRYGMFIATQFYMLAAYDMIWDGKRVDVRFSLVHEYGINTLGTFITATDFRYVEDNERERVISKLLFQVHEMIIQLRKSTTISPLTLWENIFGYMLWNNYELLENPSLADRAFEDLEILEDKKVWELFSNKSWFYQYTGGKSPVDLIGKPVRKSCCFSKDVPGLQHCEFCPMK
;
A
#
# COMPACT_ATOMS: atom_id res chain seq x y z
N MET A 1 -9.88 21.40 -6.30
CA MET A 1 -10.52 20.07 -6.22
C MET A 1 -10.64 19.51 -7.64
N PRO A 2 -9.69 18.69 -8.10
CA PRO A 2 -9.84 17.99 -9.37
C PRO A 2 -10.97 16.95 -9.27
N ALA A 3 -11.81 16.88 -10.29
CA ALA A 3 -12.73 15.76 -10.46
C ALA A 3 -11.93 14.58 -11.03
N LEU A 4 -12.08 13.39 -10.44
CA LEU A 4 -11.40 12.20 -10.93
C LEU A 4 -11.96 11.78 -12.29
N THR A 5 -11.06 11.44 -13.22
CA THR A 5 -11.44 10.88 -14.52
C THR A 5 -11.87 9.42 -14.37
N TYR A 6 -12.52 8.88 -15.40
CA TYR A 6 -12.89 7.47 -15.44
C TYR A 6 -11.68 6.54 -15.32
N ASP A 7 -10.55 6.88 -15.95
CA ASP A 7 -9.33 6.07 -15.88
C ASP A 7 -8.72 6.08 -14.48
N GLN A 8 -8.73 7.24 -13.80
CA GLN A 8 -8.29 7.35 -12.41
C GLN A 8 -9.16 6.50 -11.48
N LEU A 9 -10.49 6.54 -11.65
CA LEU A 9 -11.42 5.70 -10.89
C LEU A 9 -11.22 4.21 -11.17
N ARG A 10 -11.01 3.83 -12.43
CA ARG A 10 -10.73 2.44 -12.82
C ARG A 10 -9.44 1.92 -12.19
N MET A 11 -8.40 2.75 -12.14
CA MET A 11 -7.14 2.43 -11.48
C MET A 11 -7.30 2.26 -9.96
N LEU A 12 -8.05 3.14 -9.29
CA LEU A 12 -8.34 2.96 -7.86
C LEU A 12 -9.14 1.66 -7.61
N ASN A 13 -10.17 1.41 -8.43
CA ASN A 13 -11.02 0.24 -8.29
C ASN A 13 -10.28 -1.08 -8.56
N SER A 14 -9.25 -1.11 -9.43
CA SER A 14 -8.43 -2.31 -9.65
C SER A 14 -7.59 -2.71 -8.42
N TYR A 15 -7.40 -1.77 -7.49
CA TYR A 15 -6.77 -1.97 -6.18
C TYR A 15 -7.79 -2.06 -5.04
N SER A 16 -9.09 -2.18 -5.35
CA SER A 16 -10.18 -2.20 -4.38
C SER A 16 -10.27 -0.95 -3.52
N ILE A 17 -9.98 0.21 -4.15
CA ILE A 17 -10.09 1.52 -3.53
C ILE A 17 -11.28 2.23 -4.18
N TYR A 18 -12.28 2.52 -3.37
CA TYR A 18 -13.54 3.10 -3.79
C TYR A 18 -13.66 4.53 -3.29
N THR A 19 -14.35 5.36 -4.07
CA THR A 19 -14.61 6.76 -3.69
C THR A 19 -16.04 7.01 -3.20
N ASP A 20 -16.89 6.00 -3.31
CA ASP A 20 -18.24 6.00 -2.76
C ASP A 20 -18.21 5.83 -1.23
N ASN A 21 -19.32 6.16 -0.58
CA ASN A 21 -19.46 5.87 0.85
C ASN A 21 -19.74 4.38 1.05
N PRO A 22 -19.03 3.68 1.96
CA PRO A 22 -19.38 2.32 2.30
C PRO A 22 -20.69 2.31 3.09
N ASP A 23 -21.56 1.33 2.83
CA ASP A 23 -22.83 1.17 3.54
C ASP A 23 -22.63 1.03 5.06
N LYS A 24 -21.60 0.27 5.46
CA LYS A 24 -21.24 -0.01 6.86
C LYS A 24 -19.72 -0.10 7.02
N PRO A 25 -19.01 1.03 7.23
CA PRO A 25 -17.58 0.98 7.51
C PRO A 25 -17.35 0.21 8.80
N LEU A 26 -16.42 -0.75 8.76
CA LEU A 26 -16.04 -1.55 9.93
C LEU A 26 -15.11 -0.77 10.86
N PHE A 27 -14.20 0.01 10.27
CA PHE A 27 -13.29 0.91 10.98
C PHE A 27 -12.68 1.94 10.03
N THR A 28 -12.00 2.93 10.62
CA THR A 28 -11.20 3.94 9.90
C THR A 28 -9.71 3.73 10.14
N LEU A 29 -8.85 4.31 9.32
CA LEU A 29 -7.42 4.33 9.57
C LEU A 29 -7.10 4.99 10.91
N GLU A 30 -7.85 6.03 11.30
CA GLU A 30 -7.71 6.69 12.62
C GLU A 30 -7.94 5.72 13.79
N ASN A 31 -8.84 4.74 13.66
CA ASN A 31 -9.04 3.72 14.70
C ASN A 31 -7.76 2.88 14.91
N LEU A 32 -7.02 2.58 13.84
CA LEU A 32 -5.81 1.75 13.92
C LEU A 32 -4.63 2.46 14.60
N HIS A 33 -4.67 3.77 14.74
CA HIS A 33 -3.68 4.52 15.51
C HIS A 33 -3.95 4.53 17.02
N LYS A 34 -5.02 3.85 17.48
CA LYS A 34 -5.40 3.77 18.89
C LYS A 34 -5.05 2.40 19.44
N ASP A 35 -4.07 2.34 20.34
CA ASP A 35 -3.55 1.09 20.91
C ASP A 35 -4.66 0.19 21.50
N PHE A 36 -5.68 0.77 22.13
CA PHE A 36 -6.79 0.00 22.71
C PHE A 36 -7.65 -0.73 21.66
N TYR A 37 -7.64 -0.29 20.39
CA TYR A 37 -8.43 -0.88 19.32
C TYR A 37 -7.74 -2.07 18.64
N LEU A 38 -6.43 -2.25 18.86
CA LEU A 38 -5.63 -3.22 18.11
C LEU A 38 -6.03 -4.69 18.36
N THR A 39 -6.52 -5.00 19.56
CA THR A 39 -7.04 -6.35 19.88
C THR A 39 -8.32 -6.64 19.09
N ASP A 40 -9.26 -5.69 19.06
CA ASP A 40 -10.52 -5.84 18.34
C ASP A 40 -10.28 -5.89 16.83
N PHE A 41 -9.39 -5.04 16.33
CA PHE A 41 -8.95 -5.06 14.93
C PHE A 41 -8.39 -6.42 14.54
N ARG A 42 -7.52 -7.01 15.36
CA ARG A 42 -6.95 -8.35 15.08
C ARG A 42 -8.04 -9.43 15.03
N ASN A 43 -8.96 -9.43 15.99
CA ASN A 43 -10.07 -10.38 16.02
C ASN A 43 -10.99 -10.22 14.80
N LEU A 44 -11.26 -8.98 14.40
CA LEU A 44 -12.00 -8.66 13.19
C LEU A 44 -11.30 -9.21 11.95
N MET A 45 -9.98 -8.98 11.80
CA MET A 45 -9.22 -9.50 10.67
C MET A 45 -9.23 -11.02 10.60
N MET A 46 -9.12 -11.71 11.74
CA MET A 46 -9.26 -13.17 11.83
C MET A 46 -10.64 -13.61 11.33
N GLY A 47 -11.71 -12.94 11.77
CA GLY A 47 -13.09 -13.27 11.35
C GLY A 47 -13.36 -13.01 9.86
N ILE A 48 -12.83 -11.93 9.30
CA ILE A 48 -13.00 -11.60 7.87
C ILE A 48 -12.26 -12.58 6.97
N THR A 49 -10.99 -12.85 7.30
CA THR A 49 -10.09 -13.64 6.45
C THR A 49 -10.22 -15.14 6.67
N ASN A 50 -10.78 -15.56 7.81
CA ASN A 50 -10.76 -16.94 8.27
C ASN A 50 -9.34 -17.56 8.27
N ALA A 51 -8.32 -16.72 8.51
CA ALA A 51 -6.93 -17.16 8.50
C ALA A 51 -6.62 -18.06 9.70
N GLY A 52 -5.74 -19.04 9.51
CA GLY A 52 -5.33 -19.95 10.59
C GLY A 52 -4.46 -19.29 11.67
N THR A 53 -3.92 -18.09 11.42
CA THR A 53 -3.07 -17.37 12.36
C THR A 53 -3.28 -15.86 12.31
N GLU A 54 -3.04 -15.20 13.45
CA GLU A 54 -3.06 -13.73 13.55
C GLU A 54 -2.06 -13.08 12.60
N ALA A 55 -0.90 -13.71 12.40
CA ALA A 55 0.10 -13.26 11.44
C ALA A 55 -0.49 -13.20 10.02
N ALA A 56 -1.06 -14.29 9.52
CA ALA A 56 -1.68 -14.32 8.19
C ALA A 56 -2.78 -13.26 8.03
N ALA A 57 -3.66 -13.12 9.03
CA ALA A 57 -4.74 -12.12 9.01
C ALA A 57 -4.23 -10.67 8.96
N ILE A 58 -3.28 -10.31 9.84
CA ILE A 58 -2.72 -8.95 9.88
C ILE A 58 -1.87 -8.66 8.64
N SER A 59 -1.15 -9.66 8.11
CA SER A 59 -0.40 -9.49 6.87
C SER A 59 -1.31 -9.22 5.67
N HIS A 60 -2.45 -9.91 5.62
CA HIS A 60 -3.45 -9.69 4.58
C HIS A 60 -3.96 -8.25 4.61
N PHE A 61 -4.26 -7.71 5.80
CA PHE A 61 -4.54 -6.28 5.93
C PHE A 61 -3.36 -5.41 5.46
N GLY A 62 -2.14 -5.74 5.87
CA GLY A 62 -0.93 -5.03 5.43
C GLY A 62 -0.80 -4.95 3.90
N ARG A 63 -1.22 -6.00 3.17
CA ARG A 63 -1.31 -5.97 1.70
C ARG A 63 -2.40 -5.02 1.20
N ARG A 64 -3.60 -5.02 1.82
CA ARG A 64 -4.70 -4.10 1.44
C ARG A 64 -4.37 -2.64 1.72
N TYR A 65 -3.69 -2.35 2.82
CA TYR A 65 -3.14 -1.02 3.07
C TYR A 65 -2.02 -0.67 2.08
N GLY A 66 -1.14 -1.63 1.76
CA GLY A 66 -0.10 -1.47 0.76
C GLY A 66 -0.63 -1.16 -0.64
N MET A 67 -1.75 -1.76 -1.03
CA MET A 67 -2.49 -1.43 -2.25
C MET A 67 -2.88 0.05 -2.26
N PHE A 68 -3.53 0.54 -1.20
CA PHE A 68 -3.88 1.96 -1.06
C PHE A 68 -2.68 2.88 -1.21
N ILE A 69 -1.59 2.60 -0.49
CA ILE A 69 -0.38 3.41 -0.55
C ILE A 69 0.27 3.36 -1.93
N ALA A 70 0.39 2.20 -2.55
CA ALA A 70 0.98 2.06 -3.88
C ALA A 70 0.20 2.84 -4.94
N THR A 71 -1.13 2.96 -4.80
CA THR A 71 -1.90 3.85 -5.69
C THR A 71 -1.61 5.33 -5.46
N GLN A 72 -1.21 5.77 -4.26
CA GLN A 72 -0.79 7.16 -4.06
C GLN A 72 0.46 7.48 -4.87
N PHE A 73 1.44 6.56 -4.89
CA PHE A 73 2.63 6.70 -5.74
C PHE A 73 2.30 6.63 -7.24
N TYR A 74 1.40 5.72 -7.64
CA TYR A 74 0.95 5.65 -9.02
C TYR A 74 0.25 6.95 -9.46
N MET A 75 -0.66 7.48 -8.64
CA MET A 75 -1.39 8.71 -8.95
C MET A 75 -0.45 9.92 -9.01
N LEU A 76 0.61 9.93 -8.19
CA LEU A 76 1.63 10.95 -8.22
C LEU A 76 2.40 10.92 -9.55
N ALA A 77 2.87 9.74 -9.97
CA ALA A 77 3.63 9.59 -11.21
C ALA A 77 2.78 9.81 -12.47
N ALA A 78 1.55 9.29 -12.48
CA ALA A 78 0.70 9.29 -13.68
C ALA A 78 -0.10 10.58 -13.87
N TYR A 79 -0.43 11.28 -12.78
CA TYR A 79 -1.38 12.39 -12.79
C TYR A 79 -0.95 13.59 -11.96
N ASP A 80 0.25 13.57 -11.36
CA ASP A 80 0.73 14.59 -10.43
C ASP A 80 -0.26 14.82 -9.27
N MET A 81 -0.90 13.75 -8.79
CA MET A 81 -1.97 13.83 -7.80
C MET A 81 -1.75 12.87 -6.62
N ILE A 82 -2.17 13.31 -5.44
CA ILE A 82 -2.31 12.44 -4.26
C ILE A 82 -3.67 12.63 -3.62
N TRP A 83 -4.10 11.62 -2.88
CA TRP A 83 -5.14 11.77 -1.88
C TRP A 83 -4.53 12.32 -0.58
N ASP A 84 -4.98 13.48 -0.13
CA ASP A 84 -4.44 14.19 1.04
C ASP A 84 -5.53 14.47 2.09
N GLY A 85 -6.44 13.50 2.26
CA GLY A 85 -7.52 13.56 3.23
C GLY A 85 -7.10 13.15 4.65
N LYS A 86 -8.06 13.11 5.57
CA LYS A 86 -7.79 12.77 6.98
C LYS A 86 -7.87 11.27 7.21
N ARG A 87 -7.14 10.76 8.21
CA ARG A 87 -7.18 9.33 8.59
C ARG A 87 -8.59 8.80 8.89
N VAL A 88 -9.50 9.65 9.38
CA VAL A 88 -10.90 9.27 9.62
C VAL A 88 -11.69 9.01 8.32
N ASP A 89 -11.24 9.59 7.21
CA ASP A 89 -11.89 9.49 5.90
C ASP A 89 -11.43 8.25 5.11
N VAL A 90 -10.30 7.65 5.50
CA VAL A 90 -9.88 6.32 5.05
C VAL A 90 -10.64 5.26 5.83
N ARG A 91 -11.65 4.67 5.21
CA ARG A 91 -12.59 3.72 5.80
C ARG A 91 -12.37 2.34 5.21
N PHE A 92 -12.52 1.30 6.03
CA PHE A 92 -12.41 -0.08 5.59
C PHE A 92 -13.76 -0.77 5.76
N SER A 93 -14.21 -1.46 4.72
CA SER A 93 -15.46 -2.20 4.72
C SER A 93 -15.29 -3.57 4.09
N LEU A 94 -16.15 -4.52 4.47
CA LEU A 94 -16.18 -5.85 3.89
C LEU A 94 -16.51 -5.75 2.40
N VAL A 95 -15.71 -6.44 1.58
CA VAL A 95 -15.98 -6.68 0.16
C VAL A 95 -15.75 -8.16 -0.16
N HIS A 96 -16.39 -8.63 -1.22
CA HIS A 96 -16.23 -10.00 -1.70
C HIS A 96 -15.58 -9.99 -3.08
N GLU A 97 -14.36 -10.50 -3.16
CA GLU A 97 -13.52 -10.44 -4.36
C GLU A 97 -12.84 -11.78 -4.59
N TYR A 98 -12.81 -12.25 -5.83
CA TYR A 98 -12.14 -13.51 -6.22
C TYR A 98 -12.56 -14.72 -5.34
N GLY A 99 -13.83 -14.75 -4.90
CA GLY A 99 -14.37 -15.83 -4.09
C GLY A 99 -14.03 -15.76 -2.59
N ILE A 100 -13.39 -14.68 -2.12
CA ILE A 100 -13.02 -14.51 -0.71
C ILE A 100 -13.58 -13.20 -0.12
N ASN A 101 -13.85 -13.25 1.18
CA ASN A 101 -14.14 -12.05 1.96
C ASN A 101 -12.85 -11.31 2.31
N THR A 102 -12.85 -10.00 2.08
CA THR A 102 -11.69 -9.13 2.34
C THR A 102 -12.14 -7.71 2.66
N LEU A 103 -11.20 -6.78 2.77
CA LEU A 103 -11.47 -5.37 3.02
C LEU A 103 -11.26 -4.53 1.77
N GLY A 104 -12.26 -3.75 1.37
CA GLY A 104 -12.09 -2.64 0.45
C GLY A 104 -11.68 -1.38 1.22
N THR A 105 -10.91 -0.51 0.56
CA THR A 105 -10.58 0.81 1.10
C THR A 105 -11.53 1.84 0.49
N PHE A 106 -12.13 2.68 1.31
CA PHE A 106 -13.09 3.69 0.89
C PHE A 106 -12.57 5.06 1.32
N ILE A 107 -12.39 5.96 0.37
CA ILE A 107 -11.81 7.29 0.57
C ILE A 107 -12.75 8.36 0.02
N THR A 108 -12.62 9.59 0.48
CA THR A 108 -13.40 10.69 -0.09
C THR A 108 -12.78 11.12 -1.42
N ALA A 109 -13.54 11.08 -2.53
CA ALA A 109 -13.12 11.68 -3.81
C ALA A 109 -12.67 13.15 -3.65
N THR A 110 -13.32 13.81 -2.69
CA THR A 110 -13.07 15.08 -1.99
C THR A 110 -11.66 15.58 -1.75
N ASP A 111 -10.72 14.66 -1.57
CA ASP A 111 -9.46 15.01 -0.91
C ASP A 111 -8.25 14.83 -1.82
N PHE A 112 -8.48 14.60 -3.11
CA PHE A 112 -7.40 14.64 -4.09
C PHE A 112 -6.92 16.06 -4.35
N ARG A 113 -5.60 16.22 -4.50
CA ARG A 113 -4.97 17.48 -4.91
C ARG A 113 -3.82 17.22 -5.88
N TYR A 114 -3.51 18.23 -6.67
CA TYR A 114 -2.28 18.25 -7.47
C TYR A 114 -1.06 18.46 -6.57
N VAL A 115 0.08 17.96 -7.03
CA VAL A 115 1.39 18.05 -6.41
C VAL A 115 2.31 18.81 -7.35
N GLU A 116 2.81 19.95 -6.87
CA GLU A 116 3.79 20.75 -7.62
C GLU A 116 5.18 20.11 -7.57
N ASP A 117 5.99 20.34 -8.62
CA ASP A 117 7.32 19.73 -8.75
C ASP A 117 8.24 19.99 -7.56
N ASN A 118 8.17 21.20 -6.99
CA ASN A 118 9.01 21.59 -5.86
C ASN A 118 8.63 20.92 -4.52
N GLU A 119 7.45 20.31 -4.41
CA GLU A 119 7.02 19.63 -3.19
C GLU A 119 6.98 18.10 -3.30
N ARG A 120 7.21 17.55 -4.50
CA ARG A 120 7.12 16.11 -4.79
C ARG A 120 7.97 15.25 -3.86
N GLU A 121 9.23 15.63 -3.63
CA GLU A 121 10.13 14.93 -2.69
C GLU A 121 9.56 14.92 -1.26
N ARG A 122 9.04 16.06 -0.80
CA ARG A 122 8.41 16.18 0.53
C ARG A 122 7.15 15.34 0.63
N VAL A 123 6.36 15.27 -0.44
CA VAL A 123 5.15 14.44 -0.51
C VAL A 123 5.50 12.96 -0.41
N ILE A 124 6.50 12.49 -1.17
CA ILE A 124 7.01 11.12 -1.08
C ILE A 124 7.48 10.81 0.35
N SER A 125 8.28 11.68 0.96
CA SER A 125 8.74 11.50 2.34
C SER A 125 7.58 11.44 3.34
N LYS A 126 6.56 12.30 3.19
CA LYS A 126 5.34 12.30 4.02
C LYS A 126 4.58 10.98 3.90
N LEU A 127 4.38 10.47 2.68
CA LEU A 127 3.69 9.19 2.44
C LEU A 127 4.47 8.04 3.10
N LEU A 128 5.79 7.99 2.94
CA LEU A 128 6.64 6.98 3.57
C LEU A 128 6.57 7.05 5.10
N PHE A 129 6.53 8.25 5.69
CA PHE A 129 6.38 8.40 7.13
C PHE A 129 5.02 7.91 7.63
N GLN A 130 3.92 8.22 6.93
CA GLN A 130 2.58 7.70 7.27
C GLN A 130 2.53 6.17 7.22
N VAL A 131 3.20 5.56 6.24
CA VAL A 131 3.36 4.10 6.16
C VAL A 131 4.13 3.58 7.37
N HIS A 132 5.23 4.22 7.74
CA HIS A 132 6.03 3.84 8.89
C HIS A 132 5.21 3.86 10.19
N GLU A 133 4.43 4.92 10.42
CA GLU A 133 3.54 5.02 11.59
C GLU A 133 2.55 3.84 11.64
N MET A 134 1.93 3.51 10.50
CA MET A 134 1.01 2.36 10.42
C MET A 134 1.74 1.04 10.69
N ILE A 135 2.91 0.82 10.11
CA ILE A 135 3.67 -0.41 10.32
C ILE A 135 4.05 -0.59 11.80
N ILE A 136 4.43 0.48 12.50
CA ILE A 136 4.68 0.44 13.94
C ILE A 136 3.43 0.04 14.71
N GLN A 137 2.26 0.57 14.33
CA GLN A 137 1.00 0.24 15.00
C GLN A 137 0.60 -1.21 14.74
N LEU A 138 0.65 -1.69 13.49
CA LEU A 138 0.37 -3.09 13.16
C LEU A 138 1.32 -4.04 13.88
N ARG A 139 2.58 -3.66 14.08
CA ARG A 139 3.57 -4.50 14.76
C ARG A 139 3.16 -4.86 16.19
N LYS A 140 2.35 -4.03 16.86
CA LYS A 140 1.83 -4.30 18.20
C LYS A 140 0.75 -5.39 18.22
N SER A 141 0.13 -5.70 17.07
CA SER A 141 -0.96 -6.68 16.95
C SER A 141 -0.55 -7.99 16.26
N THR A 142 0.74 -8.18 15.95
CA THR A 142 1.21 -9.34 15.20
C THR A 142 2.66 -9.72 15.52
N THR A 143 3.05 -10.96 15.22
CA THR A 143 4.44 -11.44 15.29
C THR A 143 5.23 -11.18 14.00
N ILE A 144 4.58 -10.65 12.95
CA ILE A 144 5.23 -10.30 11.69
C ILE A 144 6.24 -9.17 11.88
N SER A 145 7.40 -9.31 11.22
CA SER A 145 8.45 -8.29 11.27
C SER A 145 8.03 -7.02 10.53
N PRO A 146 8.47 -5.83 10.97
CA PRO A 146 8.22 -4.59 10.23
C PRO A 146 8.70 -4.65 8.78
N LEU A 147 9.83 -5.31 8.52
CA LEU A 147 10.36 -5.50 7.18
C LEU A 147 9.39 -6.28 6.28
N THR A 148 8.77 -7.34 6.79
CA THR A 148 7.78 -8.12 6.04
C THR A 148 6.54 -7.29 5.69
N LEU A 149 6.13 -6.37 6.58
CA LEU A 149 5.04 -5.43 6.31
C LEU A 149 5.43 -4.41 5.23
N TRP A 150 6.66 -3.90 5.24
CA TRP A 150 7.17 -3.05 4.15
C TRP A 150 7.20 -3.78 2.82
N GLU A 151 7.67 -5.04 2.79
CA GLU A 151 7.67 -5.85 1.57
C GLU A 151 6.26 -6.07 1.00
N ASN A 152 5.21 -6.05 1.83
CA ASN A 152 3.83 -6.12 1.34
C ASN A 152 3.44 -4.87 0.53
N ILE A 153 4.06 -3.72 0.82
CA ILE A 153 3.82 -2.44 0.13
C ILE A 153 4.75 -2.34 -1.09
N PHE A 154 6.03 -2.67 -0.90
CA PHE A 154 7.03 -2.59 -1.95
C PHE A 154 6.72 -3.49 -3.14
N GLY A 155 6.10 -4.65 -2.94
CA GLY A 155 5.65 -5.47 -4.06
C GLY A 155 4.67 -4.75 -5.00
N TYR A 156 3.72 -3.99 -4.45
CA TYR A 156 2.77 -3.20 -5.26
C TYR A 156 3.42 -1.94 -5.85
N MET A 157 4.31 -1.29 -5.10
CA MET A 157 5.07 -0.16 -5.63
C MET A 157 5.97 -0.59 -6.79
N LEU A 158 6.64 -1.74 -6.67
CA LEU A 158 7.47 -2.32 -7.72
C LEU A 158 6.64 -2.61 -8.98
N TRP A 159 5.48 -3.27 -8.81
CA TRP A 159 4.55 -3.54 -9.92
C TRP A 159 4.09 -2.24 -10.60
N ASN A 160 3.66 -1.23 -9.84
CA ASN A 160 3.22 0.04 -10.40
C ASN A 160 4.34 0.76 -11.16
N ASN A 161 5.56 0.80 -10.60
CA ASN A 161 6.69 1.41 -11.29
C ASN A 161 7.04 0.66 -12.58
N TYR A 162 6.94 -0.67 -12.60
CA TYR A 162 7.09 -1.43 -13.84
C TYR A 162 6.07 -1.01 -14.90
N GLU A 163 4.77 -1.01 -14.57
CA GLU A 163 3.71 -0.62 -15.51
C GLU A 163 3.87 0.82 -16.01
N LEU A 164 4.33 1.74 -15.15
CA LEU A 164 4.58 3.13 -15.53
C LEU A 164 5.79 3.28 -16.45
N LEU A 165 6.88 2.54 -16.20
CA LEU A 165 8.09 2.57 -17.03
C LEU A 165 7.86 1.93 -18.41
N GLU A 166 6.95 0.97 -18.53
CA GLU A 166 6.54 0.39 -19.81
C GLU A 166 5.67 1.35 -20.64
N ASN A 167 5.12 2.41 -20.03
CA ASN A 167 4.38 3.44 -20.75
C ASN A 167 5.29 4.62 -21.14
N PRO A 168 5.60 4.84 -22.43
CA PRO A 168 6.50 5.90 -22.86
C PRO A 168 6.07 7.31 -22.46
N SER A 169 4.77 7.56 -22.25
CA SER A 169 4.30 8.89 -21.82
C SER A 169 4.46 9.15 -20.32
N LEU A 170 4.76 8.13 -19.53
CA LEU A 170 4.89 8.21 -18.07
C LEU A 170 6.29 7.83 -17.58
N ALA A 171 7.10 7.19 -18.42
CA ALA A 171 8.40 6.63 -18.05
C ALA A 171 9.36 7.67 -17.42
N ASP A 172 9.47 8.87 -18.00
CA ASP A 172 10.35 9.92 -17.48
C ASP A 172 9.96 10.33 -16.05
N ARG A 173 8.66 10.60 -15.82
CA ARG A 173 8.15 10.98 -14.50
C ARG A 173 8.28 9.83 -13.48
N ALA A 174 8.00 8.60 -13.90
CA ALA A 174 8.16 7.43 -13.05
C ALA A 174 9.62 7.18 -12.67
N PHE A 175 10.56 7.45 -13.57
CA PHE A 175 11.99 7.37 -13.30
C PHE A 175 12.43 8.42 -12.28
N GLU A 176 11.97 9.67 -12.40
CA GLU A 176 12.23 10.72 -11.41
C GLU A 176 11.69 10.34 -10.02
N ASP A 177 10.44 9.84 -9.94
CA ASP A 177 9.85 9.39 -8.68
C ASP A 177 10.62 8.20 -8.07
N LEU A 178 11.12 7.30 -8.92
CA LEU A 178 11.95 6.16 -8.51
C LEU A 178 13.29 6.61 -7.93
N GLU A 179 13.98 7.57 -8.58
CA GLU A 179 15.23 8.14 -8.06
C GLU A 179 15.02 8.80 -6.69
N ILE A 180 13.93 9.57 -6.54
CA ILE A 180 13.57 10.18 -5.25
C ILE A 180 13.32 9.10 -4.18
N LEU A 181 12.60 8.04 -4.53
CA LEU A 181 12.28 6.94 -3.61
C LEU A 181 13.52 6.13 -3.20
N GLU A 182 14.48 5.97 -4.11
CA GLU A 182 15.75 5.29 -3.85
C GLU A 182 16.76 6.16 -3.09
N ASP A 183 16.64 7.49 -3.13
CA ASP A 183 17.45 8.39 -2.31
C ASP A 183 17.13 8.21 -0.82
N LYS A 184 18.17 8.15 0.03
CA LYS A 184 18.03 8.07 1.49
C LYS A 184 17.28 9.26 2.09
N LYS A 185 17.32 10.44 1.45
CA LYS A 185 16.79 11.71 1.98
C LYS A 185 15.31 11.64 2.33
N VAL A 186 14.49 11.01 1.49
CA VAL A 186 13.05 10.86 1.76
C VAL A 186 12.72 9.92 2.92
N TRP A 187 13.71 9.13 3.38
CA TRP A 187 13.57 8.19 4.49
C TRP A 187 14.05 8.74 5.84
N GLU A 188 14.72 9.90 5.85
CA GLU A 188 15.47 10.42 7.01
C GLU A 188 14.60 10.65 8.26
N LEU A 189 13.27 10.78 8.11
CA LEU A 189 12.33 10.89 9.22
C LEU A 189 12.32 9.65 10.13
N PHE A 190 12.70 8.47 9.62
CA PHE A 190 12.62 7.21 10.39
C PHE A 190 13.68 6.16 10.04
N SER A 191 14.54 6.41 9.05
CA SER A 191 15.58 5.47 8.62
C SER A 191 16.79 6.23 8.07
N ASN A 192 17.99 5.66 8.25
CA ASN A 192 19.24 6.16 7.66
C ASN A 192 19.58 5.47 6.32
N LYS A 193 18.64 4.71 5.76
CA LYS A 193 18.79 3.95 4.51
C LYS A 193 17.48 4.03 3.71
N SER A 194 17.59 3.99 2.38
CA SER A 194 16.44 3.71 1.53
C SER A 194 16.09 2.23 1.61
N TRP A 195 14.94 1.93 2.21
CA TRP A 195 14.45 0.55 2.29
C TRP A 195 13.96 0.03 0.94
N PHE A 196 13.51 0.93 0.05
CA PHE A 196 13.14 0.55 -1.30
C PHE A 196 14.37 0.18 -2.13
N TYR A 197 15.45 0.98 -2.10
CA TYR A 197 16.72 0.62 -2.75
C TYR A 197 17.27 -0.72 -2.23
N GLN A 198 17.17 -1.00 -0.93
CA GLN A 198 17.58 -2.29 -0.36
C GLN A 198 16.71 -3.46 -0.80
N TYR A 199 15.44 -3.20 -1.10
CA TYR A 199 14.49 -4.19 -1.60
C TYR A 199 14.75 -4.51 -3.06
N THR A 200 14.97 -3.49 -3.91
CA THR A 200 15.28 -3.65 -5.35
C THR A 200 16.73 -4.09 -5.59
N GLY A 201 17.63 -3.77 -4.66
CA GLY A 201 19.07 -3.89 -4.87
C GLY A 201 19.60 -2.90 -5.91
N GLY A 202 18.91 -1.76 -6.10
CA GLY A 202 19.24 -0.76 -7.12
C GLY A 202 18.99 -1.24 -8.56
N LYS A 203 18.17 -2.27 -8.75
CA LYS A 203 17.79 -2.78 -10.08
C LYS A 203 16.50 -2.13 -10.55
N SER A 204 16.39 -1.94 -11.87
CA SER A 204 15.17 -1.44 -12.48
C SER A 204 13.98 -2.37 -12.18
N PRO A 205 12.78 -1.83 -11.95
CA PRO A 205 11.55 -2.62 -11.82
C PRO A 205 11.35 -3.64 -12.95
N VAL A 206 11.69 -3.27 -14.19
CA VAL A 206 11.60 -4.14 -15.38
C VAL A 206 12.45 -5.42 -15.21
N ASP A 207 13.59 -5.32 -14.53
CA ASP A 207 14.47 -6.48 -14.30
C ASP A 207 14.00 -7.39 -13.17
N LEU A 208 13.00 -6.97 -12.38
CA LEU A 208 12.60 -7.61 -11.13
C LEU A 208 11.23 -8.31 -11.22
N ILE A 209 10.37 -7.94 -12.17
CA ILE A 209 9.12 -8.66 -12.45
C ILE A 209 9.42 -10.11 -12.85
N GLY A 210 8.53 -11.04 -12.47
CA GLY A 210 8.72 -12.48 -12.68
C GLY A 210 9.59 -13.18 -11.62
N LYS A 211 10.36 -12.43 -10.82
CA LYS A 211 11.41 -12.98 -9.94
C LYS A 211 11.02 -12.92 -8.47
N PRO A 212 11.52 -13.84 -7.62
CA PRO A 212 11.40 -13.70 -6.18
C PRO A 212 12.23 -12.50 -5.68
N VAL A 213 11.57 -11.38 -5.39
CA VAL A 213 12.22 -10.16 -4.86
C VAL A 213 12.15 -10.12 -3.33
N ARG A 214 11.11 -10.70 -2.74
CA ARG A 214 10.94 -10.70 -1.28
C ARG A 214 11.94 -11.62 -0.60
N LYS A 215 12.42 -11.20 0.56
CA LYS A 215 13.25 -12.01 1.44
C LYS A 215 12.42 -12.78 2.47
N SER A 216 11.18 -12.32 2.74
CA SER A 216 10.33 -12.92 3.76
C SER A 216 8.95 -13.36 3.22
N CYS A 217 8.43 -14.45 3.80
CA CYS A 217 7.05 -14.89 3.56
C CYS A 217 6.09 -13.98 4.32
N CYS A 218 5.08 -13.43 3.63
CA CYS A 218 4.03 -12.66 4.28
C CYS A 218 2.93 -13.49 4.93
N PHE A 219 2.92 -14.81 4.81
CA PHE A 219 1.81 -15.67 5.28
C PHE A 219 0.45 -15.41 4.61
N SER A 220 0.37 -14.51 3.62
CA SER A 220 -0.90 -14.22 2.95
C SER A 220 -1.43 -15.42 2.16
N LYS A 221 -0.55 -16.31 1.69
CA LYS A 221 -0.93 -17.60 1.09
C LYS A 221 -1.63 -18.56 2.05
N ASP A 222 -1.51 -18.31 3.36
CA ASP A 222 -2.12 -19.13 4.40
C ASP A 222 -3.54 -18.65 4.76
N VAL A 223 -4.02 -17.59 4.08
CA VAL A 223 -5.43 -17.21 4.08
C VAL A 223 -6.18 -18.09 3.08
N PRO A 224 -7.28 -18.77 3.48
CA PRO A 224 -8.05 -19.62 2.58
C PRO A 224 -8.45 -18.91 1.28
N GLY A 225 -8.23 -19.57 0.15
CA GLY A 225 -8.55 -19.05 -1.19
C GLY A 225 -7.46 -18.18 -1.82
N LEU A 226 -6.44 -17.76 -1.07
CA LEU A 226 -5.30 -17.03 -1.64
C LEU A 226 -4.19 -17.96 -2.13
N GLN A 227 -3.52 -17.53 -3.20
CA GLN A 227 -2.38 -18.21 -3.80
C GLN A 227 -1.06 -17.49 -3.47
N HIS A 228 0.05 -18.15 -3.78
CA HIS A 228 1.37 -17.52 -3.74
C HIS A 228 1.41 -16.33 -4.71
N CYS A 229 1.88 -15.17 -4.22
CA CYS A 229 2.15 -14.04 -5.11
C CYS A 229 3.43 -14.28 -5.93
N GLU A 230 3.57 -13.56 -7.03
CA GLU A 230 4.71 -13.66 -7.94
C GLU A 230 6.06 -13.43 -7.26
N PHE A 231 6.10 -12.55 -6.26
CA PHE A 231 7.29 -12.23 -5.48
C PHE A 231 7.52 -13.15 -4.27
N CYS A 232 6.69 -14.19 -4.08
CA CYS A 232 6.78 -15.07 -2.91
C CYS A 232 8.12 -15.83 -2.88
N PRO A 233 8.84 -15.86 -1.74
CA PRO A 233 10.10 -16.61 -1.64
C PRO A 233 9.90 -18.12 -1.45
N MET A 234 8.67 -18.56 -1.22
CA MET A 234 8.31 -19.96 -0.93
C MET A 234 7.61 -20.62 -2.13
N LYS A 235 8.06 -20.33 -3.37
CA LYS A 235 7.54 -20.99 -4.58
C LYS A 235 7.88 -22.47 -4.61
#